data_AF-A0A662RK65-F1
#
_entry.id   AF-A0A662RK65-F1
#
_cell.length_a   1.000
_cell.length_b   1.000
_cell.length_c   1.000
_cell.angle_alpha   90.00
_cell.angle_beta   90.00
_cell.angle_gamma   90.00
#
_symmetry.space_group_name_H-M   'P 1'
#
loop_
_entity.id
_entity.type
_entity.pdbx_description
1 polymer ?
#
loop_
_entity_poly.entity_id
_entity_poly.type
_entity_poly.pdbx_seq_one_letter_code
_entity_poly.pdbx_strand_id
1 'polypeptide(L)'
;DEKKRSMDKRRNRKRSKEAERMKIAYVYDAVYPWIKGGGEKRVWEISKRLARREHEVHWFGIKWWEGEKDIVKGGVYLHGTGKCEDLYDEKLKYG
;
A
#
# COMPACT_ATOMS: atom_id res chain seq x y z
N ASP A 1 -27.02 35.80 -0.09
CA ASP A 1 -25.76 35.64 -0.84
C ASP A 1 -25.54 34.26 -1.42
N GLU A 2 -25.63 34.15 -2.74
CA GLU A 2 -25.42 32.93 -3.52
C GLU A 2 -23.96 32.42 -3.45
N LYS A 3 -23.00 33.35 -3.35
CA LYS A 3 -21.58 33.05 -3.12
C LYS A 3 -21.34 32.21 -1.86
N LYS A 4 -22.00 32.56 -0.75
CA LYS A 4 -21.87 31.86 0.53
C LYS A 4 -22.36 30.40 0.42
N ARG A 5 -23.52 30.19 -0.21
CA ARG A 5 -24.07 28.83 -0.45
C ARG A 5 -23.17 27.97 -1.35
N SER A 6 -22.53 28.57 -2.37
CA SER A 6 -21.60 27.86 -3.26
C SER A 6 -20.33 27.40 -2.52
N MET A 7 -19.77 28.26 -1.67
CA MET A 7 -18.62 27.93 -0.82
C MET A 7 -18.93 26.80 0.16
N ASP A 8 -20.07 26.86 0.84
CA ASP A 8 -20.45 25.83 1.82
C ASP A 8 -20.65 24.45 1.19
N LYS A 9 -21.24 24.38 -0.02
CA LYS A 9 -21.36 23.12 -0.79
C LYS A 9 -20.01 22.51 -1.14
N ARG A 10 -19.06 23.32 -1.61
CA ARG A 10 -17.69 22.87 -1.92
C ARG A 10 -16.99 22.34 -0.67
N ARG A 11 -17.15 23.04 0.46
CA ARG A 11 -16.57 22.64 1.75
C ARG A 11 -17.12 21.30 2.22
N ASN A 12 -18.43 21.10 2.17
CA ASN A 12 -19.05 19.83 2.57
C ASN A 12 -18.64 18.67 1.67
N ARG A 13 -18.57 18.87 0.35
CA ARG A 13 -18.11 17.84 -0.59
C ARG A 13 -16.64 17.46 -0.37
N LYS A 14 -15.79 18.42 0.03
CA LYS A 14 -14.39 18.15 0.38
C LYS A 14 -14.31 17.31 1.66
N ARG A 15 -15.06 17.69 2.71
CA ARG A 15 -15.10 16.94 3.98
C ARG A 15 -15.60 15.51 3.81
N SER A 16 -16.63 15.30 2.98
CA SER A 16 -17.14 13.94 2.72
C SER A 16 -16.10 13.08 2.00
N LYS A 17 -15.42 13.63 0.99
CA LYS A 17 -14.36 12.93 0.25
C LYS A 17 -13.18 12.55 1.16
N GLU A 18 -12.85 13.40 2.12
CA GLU A 18 -11.78 13.16 3.09
C GLU A 18 -12.17 12.09 4.12
N ALA A 19 -13.43 12.08 4.57
CA ALA A 19 -13.95 11.04 5.46
C ALA A 19 -14.03 9.65 4.79
N GLU A 20 -14.15 9.60 3.46
CA GLU A 20 -14.10 8.37 2.67
C GLU A 20 -12.67 7.86 2.44
N ARG A 21 -11.63 8.68 2.67
CA ARG A 21 -10.24 8.21 2.62
C ARG A 21 -9.98 7.28 3.78
N MET A 22 -9.27 6.20 3.50
CA MET A 22 -9.00 5.15 4.47
C MET A 22 -7.50 4.98 4.62
N LYS A 23 -7.09 4.49 5.79
CA LYS A 23 -5.76 3.94 6.02
C LYS A 23 -5.85 2.43 5.98
N ILE A 24 -5.14 1.81 5.04
CA ILE A 24 -5.24 0.38 4.74
C ILE A 24 -3.86 -0.23 4.88
N ALA A 25 -3.75 -1.33 5.64
CA ALA A 25 -2.49 -2.06 5.81
C ALA A 25 -2.64 -3.49 5.26
N TYR A 26 -1.78 -3.84 4.31
CA TYR A 26 -1.52 -5.22 3.92
C TYR A 26 -0.32 -5.74 4.72
N VAL A 27 -0.45 -6.93 5.30
CA VAL A 27 0.65 -7.66 5.94
C VAL A 27 0.89 -8.90 5.12
N TYR A 28 1.95 -8.89 4.30
CA TYR A 28 2.28 -9.97 3.39
C TYR A 28 3.76 -9.91 3.01
N ASP A 29 4.46 -11.02 3.16
CA ASP A 29 5.92 -11.17 3.10
C ASP A 29 6.49 -11.06 1.68
N ALA A 30 5.82 -11.64 0.68
CA ALA A 30 6.19 -11.54 -0.72
C ALA A 30 5.78 -10.19 -1.31
N VAL A 31 6.74 -9.36 -1.75
CA VAL A 31 6.47 -8.00 -2.26
C VAL A 31 6.77 -7.91 -3.75
N TYR A 32 5.75 -7.60 -4.55
CA TYR A 32 5.89 -7.31 -5.98
C TYR A 32 6.53 -5.92 -6.18
N PRO A 33 7.43 -5.69 -7.16
CA PRO A 33 7.83 -6.59 -8.24
C PRO A 33 9.03 -7.50 -7.95
N TRP A 34 9.54 -7.52 -6.72
CA TRP A 34 10.75 -8.26 -6.40
C TRP A 34 10.51 -9.76 -6.28
N ILE A 35 9.42 -10.16 -5.62
CA ILE A 35 8.90 -11.53 -5.67
C ILE A 35 7.82 -11.63 -6.75
N LYS A 36 7.80 -12.77 -7.46
CA LYS A 36 6.95 -13.02 -8.63
C LYS A 36 6.05 -14.24 -8.43
N GLY A 37 4.76 -14.00 -8.61
CA GLY A 37 3.71 -14.91 -8.19
C GLY A 37 2.34 -14.24 -8.30
N GLY A 38 1.28 -14.98 -8.00
CA GLY A 38 -0.10 -14.50 -8.14
C GLY A 38 -0.58 -13.63 -6.98
N GLY A 39 -0.17 -13.96 -5.75
CA GLY A 39 -0.68 -13.33 -4.53
C GLY A 39 -0.21 -11.88 -4.39
N GLU A 40 1.10 -11.68 -4.43
CA GLU A 40 1.77 -10.39 -4.36
C GLU A 40 1.38 -9.51 -5.54
N LYS A 41 1.22 -10.07 -6.75
CA LYS A 41 0.77 -9.29 -7.90
C LYS A 41 -0.66 -8.78 -7.70
N ARG A 42 -1.54 -9.58 -7.10
CA ARG A 42 -2.91 -9.17 -6.76
C ARG A 42 -2.89 -8.07 -5.69
N VAL A 43 -2.14 -8.24 -4.60
CA VAL A 43 -2.01 -7.21 -3.54
C VAL A 43 -1.49 -5.90 -4.13
N TRP A 44 -0.49 -5.96 -5.01
CA TRP A 44 0.06 -4.80 -5.70
C TRP A 44 -0.94 -4.05 -6.57
N GLU A 45 -1.68 -4.76 -7.43
CA GLU A 45 -2.65 -4.11 -8.31
C GLU A 45 -3.81 -3.50 -7.54
N ILE A 46 -4.29 -4.17 -6.48
CA ILE A 46 -5.35 -3.62 -5.62
C ILE A 46 -4.84 -2.40 -4.86
N SER A 47 -3.65 -2.48 -4.26
CA SER A 47 -3.03 -1.37 -3.51
C SER A 47 -2.89 -0.11 -4.37
N LYS A 48 -2.38 -0.24 -5.60
CA LYS A 48 -2.30 0.89 -6.54
C LYS A 48 -3.67 1.48 -6.90
N ARG A 49 -4.69 0.64 -7.08
CA ARG A 49 -6.06 1.11 -7.39
C ARG A 49 -6.66 1.88 -6.21
N LEU A 50 -6.42 1.41 -4.98
CA LEU A 50 -6.84 2.09 -3.76
C LEU A 50 -6.09 3.42 -3.57
N ALA A 51 -4.76 3.43 -3.75
CA ALA A 51 -3.96 4.65 -3.69
C ALA A 51 -4.41 5.71 -4.72
N ARG A 52 -4.75 5.29 -5.95
CA ARG A 52 -5.34 6.17 -6.98
C ARG A 52 -6.68 6.77 -6.58
N ARG A 53 -7.43 6.11 -5.68
CA ARG A 53 -8.67 6.62 -5.09
C ARG A 53 -8.42 7.47 -3.84
N GLU A 54 -7.16 7.87 -3.61
CA GLU A 54 -6.69 8.71 -2.51
C GLU A 54 -6.75 8.05 -1.13
N HIS A 55 -6.81 6.71 -1.07
CA HIS A 55 -6.60 6.00 0.19
C HIS A 55 -5.10 5.91 0.50
N GLU A 56 -4.76 5.94 1.79
CA GLU A 56 -3.39 5.75 2.30
C GLU A 56 -3.16 4.24 2.47
N VAL A 57 -2.32 3.65 1.63
CA VAL A 57 -2.11 2.20 1.59
C VAL A 57 -0.69 1.85 1.99
N HIS A 58 -0.57 1.02 3.03
CA HIS A 58 0.66 0.49 3.56
C HIS A 58 0.77 -1.01 3.27
N TRP A 59 1.97 -1.46 2.96
CA TRP A 59 2.29 -2.87 2.78
C TRP A 59 3.52 -3.20 3.60
N PHE A 60 3.31 -3.99 4.64
CA PHE A 60 4.34 -4.54 5.51
C PHE A 60 4.74 -5.92 5.00
N GLY A 61 6.00 -6.08 4.60
CA GLY A 61 6.53 -7.32 4.05
C GLY A 61 8.05 -7.44 4.21
N ILE A 62 8.63 -8.53 3.71
CA ILE A 62 10.10 -8.69 3.73
C ILE A 62 10.70 -7.63 2.80
N LYS A 63 11.84 -7.06 3.20
CA LYS A 63 12.54 -6.06 2.38
C LYS A 63 13.29 -6.74 1.24
N TRP A 64 12.72 -6.62 0.04
CA TRP A 64 13.33 -7.16 -1.18
C TRP A 64 14.03 -6.09 -2.04
N TRP A 65 14.08 -4.85 -1.57
CA TRP A 65 14.63 -3.71 -2.29
C TRP A 65 15.88 -3.14 -1.63
N GLU A 66 16.69 -2.49 -2.44
CA GLU A 66 17.85 -1.73 -1.99
C GLU A 66 17.47 -0.37 -1.42
N GLY A 67 18.32 0.13 -0.52
CA GLY A 67 18.15 1.44 0.11
C GLY A 67 17.30 1.41 1.38
N GLU A 68 16.49 2.45 1.57
CA GLU A 68 15.72 2.69 2.80
C GLU A 68 14.74 1.57 3.15
N LYS A 69 14.52 1.37 4.45
CA LYS A 69 13.56 0.38 4.98
C LYS A 69 12.13 0.67 4.54
N ASP A 70 11.78 1.95 4.46
CA ASP A 70 10.46 2.41 4.07
C ASP A 70 10.56 3.19 2.76
N ILE A 71 9.77 2.79 1.76
CA ILE A 71 9.75 3.46 0.45
C ILE A 71 8.32 3.70 -0.01
N VAL A 72 8.14 4.65 -0.92
CA VAL A 72 6.85 4.86 -1.60
C VAL A 72 7.00 4.48 -3.06
N LYS A 73 6.16 3.55 -3.53
CA LYS A 73 6.14 3.12 -4.93
C LYS A 73 4.71 3.03 -5.44
N GLY A 74 4.41 3.70 -6.55
CA GLY A 74 3.06 3.67 -7.16
C GLY A 74 1.95 4.21 -6.24
N GLY A 75 2.29 5.10 -5.30
CA GLY A 75 1.36 5.62 -4.28
C GLY A 75 1.14 4.68 -3.09
N VAL A 76 1.88 3.57 -2.99
CA VAL A 76 1.81 2.61 -1.89
C VAL A 76 3.05 2.76 -1.01
N TYR A 77 2.87 2.84 0.30
CA TYR A 77 3.94 2.83 1.29
C TYR A 77 4.36 1.38 1.55
N LEU A 78 5.62 1.05 1.27
CA LEU A 78 6.18 -0.28 1.48
C LEU A 78 7.11 -0.21 2.70
N HIS A 79 6.90 -1.13 3.64
CA HIS A 79 7.62 -1.21 4.90
C HIS A 79 8.32 -2.56 5.01
N GLY A 80 9.65 -2.57 5.00
CA GLY A 80 10.44 -3.78 5.19
C GLY A 80 10.47 -4.21 6.66
N THR A 81 9.83 -5.31 7.04
CA THR A 81 9.70 -5.72 8.46
C THR A 81 10.72 -6.74 8.95
N GLY A 82 11.49 -7.38 8.06
CA GLY A 82 12.50 -8.38 8.40
C GLY A 82 13.64 -8.48 7.38
N LYS A 83 14.70 -9.19 7.74
CA LYS A 83 15.80 -9.53 6.82
C LYS A 83 15.40 -10.71 5.93
N CYS A 84 15.91 -10.67 4.71
CA CYS A 84 15.73 -11.68 3.67
C CYS A 84 16.34 -13.01 4.12
N GLU A 85 15.53 -13.93 4.64
CA GLU A 85 15.84 -15.36 4.60
C GLU A 85 15.08 -15.96 3.42
N ASP A 86 15.74 -16.83 2.68
CA ASP A 86 15.26 -17.37 1.41
C ASP A 86 13.83 -17.93 1.51
N LEU A 87 12.88 -17.31 0.80
CA LEU A 87 11.45 -17.66 0.83
C LEU A 87 11.18 -19.10 0.34
N TYR A 88 12.13 -19.70 -0.39
CA TYR A 88 12.04 -21.03 -0.98
C TYR A 88 13.30 -21.89 -0.74
N ASP A 89 14.04 -21.70 0.36
CA ASP A 89 15.16 -22.61 0.64
C ASP A 89 14.64 -24.01 0.96
N GLU A 90 14.97 -24.97 0.08
CA GLU A 90 14.65 -26.39 0.27
C GLU A 90 15.26 -26.96 1.57
N LYS A 91 16.31 -26.33 2.10
CA LYS A 91 16.99 -26.75 3.33
C LYS A 91 16.15 -26.61 4.60
N LEU A 92 15.07 -25.83 4.58
CA LEU A 92 14.17 -25.66 5.74
C LEU A 92 13.06 -26.73 5.81
N LYS A 93 12.96 -27.63 4.82
CA LYS A 93 11.91 -28.66 4.76
C LYS A 93 12.21 -29.93 5.56
N TYR A 94 13.47 -30.13 5.96
CA TYR A 94 13.96 -31.33 6.64
C TYR A 94 14.95 -31.00 7.77
N GLY A 95 14.60 -30.02 8.61
CA GLY A 95 15.30 -29.71 9.86
C GLY A 95 14.53 -30.24 11.07
#